data_AF-A0A076F3K5-F1
#
_entry.id   AF-A0A076F3K5-F1
#
_cell.length_a   1.000
_cell.length_b   1.000
_cell.length_c   1.000
_cell.angle_alpha   90.00
_cell.angle_beta   90.00
_cell.angle_gamma   90.00
#
_symmetry.space_group_name_H-M   'P 1'
#
loop_
_entity.id
_entity.type
_entity.pdbx_description
1 polymer ?
#
loop_
_entity_poly.entity_id
_entity_poly.type
_entity_poly.pdbx_seq_one_letter_code
_entity_poly.pdbx_strand_id
1 'polypeptide(L)'
;MAAVWYDTTIDGAVADGLGATRKSGWMRAWERAGKRLPIDYTGPGFGGRAHRVRSPGHDLGRPFEALRQIRAGEFRGVRWDYGDKYDVTVGGRFREVDSLAEALVLWAQHLAADVVTPMSLPMPGSSWLYELDNRALRKFAHEVYLGTSAGNGLNVRSGILTPSLSVITTEVILRTHVHARAYASTGSARLDEREQARRTELLLAAHSLVGAASAGKTLTRMIILDDRKGMALRHVNVPVLLRMGCLAVQVAHDRWTQSRAVAQDWDALAAGLMQ
;
A
#
# COMPACT_ATOMS: atom_id res chain seq x y z
N MET A 1 16.14 17.36 6.59
CA MET A 1 16.20 16.42 7.73
C MET A 1 14.86 16.27 8.46
N ALA A 2 14.16 17.36 8.81
CA ALA A 2 12.92 17.32 9.60
C ALA A 2 11.81 16.40 9.04
N ALA A 3 11.53 16.45 7.73
CA ALA A 3 10.49 15.61 7.12
C ALA A 3 10.78 14.10 7.21
N VAL A 4 12.05 13.69 7.14
CA VAL A 4 12.43 12.28 7.27
C VAL A 4 12.41 11.84 8.72
N TRP A 5 12.80 12.73 9.63
CA TRP A 5 12.64 12.50 11.06
C TRP A 5 11.15 12.30 11.40
N TYR A 6 10.27 13.17 10.90
CA TYR A 6 8.83 13.04 11.07
C TYR A 6 8.30 11.69 10.58
N ASP A 7 8.60 11.30 9.34
CA ASP A 7 8.21 9.98 8.81
C ASP A 7 8.68 8.84 9.72
N THR A 8 9.94 8.88 10.14
CA THR A 8 10.55 7.80 10.94
C THR A 8 9.92 7.74 12.33
N THR A 9 9.60 8.89 12.91
CA THR A 9 8.92 9.00 14.21
C THR A 9 7.48 8.47 14.12
N ILE A 10 6.72 8.84 13.09
CA ILE A 10 5.36 8.33 12.90
C ILE A 10 5.40 6.83 12.59
N ASP A 11 6.29 6.38 11.70
CA ASP A 11 6.48 4.95 11.42
C ASP A 11 6.84 4.16 12.69
N GLY A 12 7.70 4.72 13.53
CA GLY A 12 8.07 4.15 14.83
C GLY A 12 6.88 4.05 15.77
N ALA A 13 6.11 5.13 15.91
CA ALA A 13 4.91 5.13 16.74
C ALA A 13 3.84 4.13 16.25
N VAL A 14 3.64 4.04 14.93
CA VAL A 14 2.76 3.03 14.32
C VAL A 14 3.30 1.63 14.58
N ALA A 15 4.61 1.39 14.41
CA ALA A 15 5.23 0.11 14.69
C ALA A 15 5.08 -0.30 16.16
N ASP A 16 5.26 0.63 17.10
CA ASP A 16 5.10 0.38 18.54
C ASP A 16 3.64 0.08 18.90
N GLY A 17 2.69 0.83 18.34
CA GLY A 17 1.25 0.58 18.51
C GLY A 17 0.82 -0.78 17.97
N LEU A 18 1.28 -1.17 16.78
CA LEU A 18 1.05 -2.50 16.22
C LEU A 18 1.76 -3.58 17.05
N GLY A 19 2.96 -3.31 17.55
CA GLY A 19 3.71 -4.19 18.43
C GLY A 19 2.99 -4.47 19.75
N ALA A 20 2.30 -3.48 20.31
CA ALA A 20 1.41 -3.68 21.47
C ALA A 20 0.24 -4.60 21.13
N THR A 21 -0.34 -4.46 19.92
CA THR A 21 -1.42 -5.32 19.42
C THR A 21 -1.00 -6.79 19.32
N ARG A 22 0.26 -7.06 18.95
CA ARG A 22 0.83 -8.41 18.94
C ARG A 22 0.76 -9.11 20.30
N LYS A 23 0.84 -8.35 21.40
CA LYS A 23 0.78 -8.91 22.77
C LYS A 23 -0.64 -9.28 23.21
N SER A 24 -1.67 -8.93 22.44
CA SER A 24 -3.06 -9.30 22.75
C SER A 24 -3.29 -10.81 22.68
N GLY A 25 -4.32 -11.31 23.39
CA GLY A 25 -4.65 -12.74 23.41
C GLY A 25 -5.14 -13.27 22.06
N TRP A 26 -5.96 -12.48 21.35
CA TRP A 26 -6.50 -12.85 20.04
C TRP A 26 -5.41 -12.87 18.97
N MET A 27 -4.48 -11.91 18.95
CA MET A 27 -3.38 -11.91 17.98
C MET A 27 -2.42 -13.07 18.20
N ARG A 28 -2.14 -13.43 19.47
CA ARG A 28 -1.39 -14.65 19.80
C ARG A 28 -2.13 -15.93 19.39
N ALA A 29 -3.46 -15.93 19.35
CA ALA A 29 -4.23 -17.05 18.81
C ALA A 29 -4.09 -17.12 17.29
N TRP A 30 -4.15 -15.99 16.59
CA TRP A 30 -3.96 -15.93 15.14
C TRP A 30 -2.55 -16.33 14.71
N GLU A 31 -1.52 -15.85 15.42
CA GLU A 31 -0.13 -16.25 15.19
C GLU A 31 0.04 -17.77 15.40
N ARG A 32 -0.69 -18.37 16.35
CA ARG A 32 -0.67 -19.83 16.54
C ARG A 32 -1.42 -20.59 15.44
N ALA A 33 -2.56 -20.08 14.99
CA ALA A 33 -3.36 -20.70 13.93
C ALA A 33 -2.65 -20.62 12.57
N GLY A 34 -1.95 -19.51 12.30
CA GLY A 34 -1.14 -19.31 11.10
C GLY A 34 0.27 -19.87 11.16
N LYS A 35 0.65 -20.61 12.22
CA LYS A 35 1.98 -21.25 12.32
C LYS A 35 2.05 -22.49 11.44
N ARG A 36 3.25 -22.74 10.88
CA ARG A 36 3.54 -23.90 10.02
C ARG A 36 2.65 -23.94 8.78
N LEU A 37 2.30 -22.78 8.24
CA LEU A 37 1.79 -22.72 6.88
C LEU A 37 2.96 -22.86 5.90
N PRO A 38 2.74 -23.47 4.74
CA PRO A 38 3.79 -23.65 3.73
C PRO A 38 4.40 -22.31 3.31
N ILE A 39 3.59 -21.26 3.26
CA ILE A 39 4.01 -19.89 2.90
C ILE A 39 5.06 -19.29 3.83
N ASP A 40 5.22 -19.82 5.04
CA ASP A 40 6.19 -19.39 6.06
C ASP A 40 7.46 -20.27 6.08
N TYR A 41 7.71 -21.00 5.00
CA TYR A 41 8.90 -21.85 4.90
C TYR A 41 10.19 -21.03 4.96
N THR A 42 11.08 -21.38 5.89
CA THR A 42 12.36 -20.69 6.14
C THR A 42 13.59 -21.58 5.94
N GLY A 43 13.46 -22.67 5.18
CA GLY A 43 14.58 -23.56 4.89
C GLY A 43 15.62 -22.98 3.93
N PRO A 44 16.54 -23.81 3.39
CA PRO A 44 17.66 -23.35 2.57
C PRO A 44 17.24 -22.42 1.43
N GLY A 45 17.83 -21.22 1.36
CA GLY A 45 17.51 -20.17 0.38
C GLY A 45 16.34 -19.25 0.76
N PHE A 46 15.44 -19.71 1.63
CA PHE A 46 14.25 -18.97 2.05
C PHE A 46 14.31 -18.53 3.52
N GLY A 47 15.42 -18.72 4.23
CA GLY A 47 15.60 -18.23 5.60
C GLY A 47 15.92 -16.73 5.72
N GLY A 48 15.93 -16.24 6.96
CA GLY A 48 16.41 -14.91 7.33
C GLY A 48 15.32 -13.84 7.45
N ARG A 49 15.74 -12.61 7.80
CA ARG A 49 14.86 -11.48 8.08
C ARG A 49 14.00 -11.05 6.89
N ALA A 50 14.47 -11.34 5.67
CA ALA A 50 13.78 -11.00 4.44
C ALA A 50 13.31 -12.26 3.69
N HIS A 51 12.89 -13.31 4.40
CA HIS A 51 12.27 -14.49 3.78
C HIS A 51 10.96 -14.17 3.06
N ARG A 52 10.17 -13.23 3.60
CA ARG A 52 8.84 -12.88 3.08
C ARG A 52 8.86 -12.37 1.64
N VAL A 53 9.86 -11.56 1.28
CA VAL A 53 10.03 -11.10 -0.11
C VAL A 53 10.43 -12.23 -1.07
N ARG A 54 10.97 -13.35 -0.55
CA ARG A 54 11.34 -14.53 -1.34
C ARG A 54 10.22 -15.57 -1.42
N SER A 55 9.14 -15.36 -0.67
CA SER A 55 8.08 -16.34 -0.47
C SER A 55 6.80 -15.82 -1.11
N PRO A 56 6.32 -16.43 -2.20
CA PRO A 56 5.13 -15.96 -2.93
C PRO A 56 3.88 -15.80 -2.07
N GLY A 57 3.72 -16.67 -1.06
CA GLY A 57 2.54 -16.65 -0.20
C GLY A 57 2.43 -15.45 0.75
N HIS A 58 3.53 -14.71 0.95
CA HIS A 58 3.58 -13.46 1.70
C HIS A 58 3.30 -12.23 0.84
N ASP A 59 3.24 -12.39 -0.49
CA ASP A 59 3.03 -11.30 -1.42
C ASP A 59 1.53 -11.03 -1.60
N LEU A 60 1.09 -9.85 -1.18
CA LEU A 60 -0.30 -9.40 -1.33
C LEU A 60 -0.76 -9.33 -2.80
N GLY A 61 0.17 -9.26 -3.76
CA GLY A 61 -0.13 -9.34 -5.19
C GLY A 61 -0.38 -10.76 -5.70
N ARG A 62 -0.20 -11.80 -4.87
CA ARG A 62 -0.31 -13.22 -5.27
C ARG A 62 -1.25 -14.03 -4.35
N PRO A 63 -2.48 -13.56 -4.10
CA PRO A 63 -3.42 -14.25 -3.20
C PRO A 63 -3.68 -15.70 -3.63
N PHE A 64 -3.85 -15.95 -4.92
CA PHE A 64 -4.12 -17.30 -5.44
C PHE A 64 -2.96 -18.25 -5.25
N GLU A 65 -1.71 -17.76 -5.32
CA GLU A 65 -0.53 -18.58 -5.06
C GLU A 65 -0.45 -18.97 -3.58
N ALA A 66 -0.70 -18.01 -2.69
CA ALA A 66 -0.74 -18.26 -1.24
C ALA A 66 -1.81 -19.32 -0.89
N LEU A 67 -3.03 -19.15 -1.42
CA LEU A 67 -4.13 -20.08 -1.18
C LEU A 67 -3.85 -21.45 -1.78
N ARG A 68 -3.24 -21.53 -2.96
CA ARG A 68 -2.83 -22.79 -3.58
C ARG A 68 -1.82 -23.54 -2.70
N GLN A 69 -0.79 -22.86 -2.21
CA GLN A 69 0.22 -23.46 -1.33
C GLN A 69 -0.39 -23.96 -0.03
N ILE A 70 -1.25 -23.15 0.63
CA ILE A 70 -1.93 -23.53 1.87
C ILE A 70 -2.81 -24.77 1.66
N ARG A 71 -3.61 -24.79 0.59
CA ARG A 71 -4.49 -25.93 0.30
C ARG A 71 -3.70 -27.20 0.02
N ALA A 72 -2.64 -27.10 -0.76
CA ALA A 72 -1.78 -28.23 -1.11
C ALA A 72 -0.80 -28.63 0.00
N GLY A 73 -0.73 -27.91 1.13
CA GLY A 73 0.24 -28.19 2.19
C GLY A 73 1.70 -28.15 1.70
N GLU A 74 1.99 -27.36 0.66
CA GLU A 74 3.25 -27.41 -0.06
C GLU A 74 3.77 -26.00 -0.32
N PHE A 75 5.00 -25.74 0.13
CA PHE A 75 5.68 -24.49 -0.20
C PHE A 75 6.14 -24.53 -1.66
N ARG A 76 5.93 -23.43 -2.38
CA ARG A 76 6.47 -23.22 -3.73
C ARG A 76 7.12 -21.86 -3.80
N GLY A 77 8.36 -21.81 -4.29
CA GLY A 77 9.07 -20.55 -4.48
C GLY A 77 10.26 -20.71 -5.40
N VAL A 78 10.96 -19.60 -5.65
CA VAL A 78 12.15 -19.58 -6.50
C VAL A 78 13.37 -19.26 -5.64
N ARG A 79 14.41 -20.09 -5.77
CA ARG A 79 15.73 -19.84 -5.22
C ARG A 79 16.69 -19.46 -6.33
N TRP A 80 17.52 -18.47 -6.08
CA TRP A 80 18.62 -18.10 -6.96
C TRP A 80 19.93 -18.54 -6.35
N ASP A 81 20.74 -19.28 -7.10
CA ASP A 81 22.07 -19.74 -6.68
C ASP A 81 23.08 -19.41 -7.78
N TYR A 82 24.11 -18.61 -7.46
CA TYR A 82 25.13 -18.15 -8.42
C TYR A 82 24.65 -17.58 -9.77
N GLY A 83 23.38 -17.18 -9.87
CA GLY A 83 22.78 -16.67 -11.11
C GLY A 83 21.78 -17.61 -11.75
N ASP A 84 21.78 -18.88 -11.35
CA ASP A 84 20.84 -19.88 -11.83
C ASP A 84 19.54 -19.87 -11.00
N LYS A 85 18.43 -20.08 -11.72
CA LYS A 85 17.09 -20.13 -11.15
C LYS A 85 16.70 -21.57 -10.81
N TYR A 86 16.26 -21.80 -9.59
CA TYR A 86 15.77 -23.09 -9.13
C TYR A 86 14.35 -22.95 -8.59
N ASP A 87 13.41 -23.68 -9.17
CA ASP A 87 12.08 -23.82 -8.58
C ASP A 87 12.19 -24.79 -7.39
N VAL A 88 11.69 -24.34 -6.24
CA VAL A 88 11.76 -25.08 -4.99
C VAL A 88 10.35 -25.41 -4.53
N THR A 89 10.15 -26.71 -4.34
CA THR A 89 8.90 -27.29 -3.85
C THR A 89 9.18 -28.07 -2.59
N VAL A 90 8.45 -27.81 -1.51
CA VAL A 90 8.60 -28.51 -0.23
C VAL A 90 7.24 -28.92 0.32
N GLY A 91 6.92 -30.20 0.19
CA GLY A 91 5.70 -30.83 0.73
C GLY A 91 5.96 -31.71 1.96
N GLY A 92 4.90 -32.32 2.48
CA GLY A 92 4.98 -33.36 3.53
C GLY A 92 5.33 -32.86 4.95
N ARG A 93 5.40 -31.54 5.15
CA ARG A 93 5.71 -30.92 6.45
C ARG A 93 4.64 -29.95 6.95
N PHE A 94 3.67 -29.63 6.10
CA PHE A 94 2.63 -28.66 6.37
C PHE A 94 1.26 -29.33 6.30
N ARG A 95 0.30 -28.76 7.02
CA ARG A 95 -1.08 -29.24 7.01
C ARG A 95 -1.74 -28.86 5.69
N GLU A 96 -2.27 -29.85 4.99
CA GLU A 96 -3.15 -29.65 3.84
C GLU A 96 -4.53 -29.17 4.29
N VAL A 97 -5.19 -28.38 3.44
CA VAL A 97 -6.49 -27.77 3.76
C VAL A 97 -7.41 -27.91 2.55
N ASP A 98 -8.46 -28.71 2.70
CA ASP A 98 -9.37 -29.01 1.58
C ASP A 98 -10.24 -27.80 1.21
N SER A 99 -10.67 -27.04 2.21
CA SER A 99 -11.60 -25.91 2.05
C SER A 99 -10.89 -24.61 1.66
N LEU A 100 -11.36 -23.97 0.59
CA LEU A 100 -10.93 -22.63 0.21
C LEU A 100 -11.23 -21.60 1.31
N ALA A 101 -12.36 -21.73 2.00
CA ALA A 101 -12.74 -20.82 3.07
C ALA A 101 -11.78 -20.93 4.26
N GLU A 102 -11.40 -22.16 4.65
CA GLU A 102 -10.39 -22.35 5.71
C GLU A 102 -9.03 -21.80 5.27
N ALA A 103 -8.60 -22.06 4.03
CA ALA A 103 -7.36 -21.52 3.50
C ALA A 103 -7.33 -19.98 3.50
N LEU A 104 -8.45 -19.33 3.16
CA LEU A 104 -8.61 -17.87 3.21
C LEU A 104 -8.48 -17.35 4.64
N VAL A 105 -9.14 -17.99 5.61
CA VAL A 105 -9.08 -17.59 7.03
C VAL A 105 -7.66 -17.73 7.57
N LEU A 106 -6.98 -18.85 7.31
CA LEU A 106 -5.59 -19.07 7.74
C LEU A 106 -4.64 -18.06 7.09
N TRP A 107 -4.81 -17.80 5.80
CA TRP A 107 -4.03 -16.79 5.09
C TRP A 107 -4.25 -15.40 5.71
N ALA A 108 -5.50 -14.99 5.93
CA ALA A 108 -5.82 -13.70 6.54
C ALA A 108 -5.25 -13.55 7.95
N GLN A 109 -5.36 -14.59 8.79
CA GLN A 109 -4.79 -14.62 10.13
C GLN A 109 -3.26 -14.48 10.10
N HIS A 110 -2.61 -15.22 9.19
CA HIS A 110 -1.18 -15.19 9.01
C HIS A 110 -0.70 -13.80 8.53
N LEU A 111 -1.35 -13.23 7.51
CA LEU A 111 -1.05 -11.89 7.03
C LEU A 111 -1.23 -10.83 8.11
N ALA A 112 -2.33 -10.91 8.89
CA ALA A 112 -2.57 -9.96 9.97
C ALA A 112 -1.50 -10.04 11.08
N ALA A 113 -1.07 -11.26 11.44
CA ALA A 113 0.05 -11.45 12.36
C ALA A 113 1.35 -10.86 11.80
N ASP A 114 1.57 -10.98 10.49
CA ASP A 114 2.76 -10.47 9.84
C ASP A 114 2.79 -8.96 9.68
N VAL A 115 1.65 -8.32 9.38
CA VAL A 115 1.51 -6.86 9.31
C VAL A 115 2.01 -6.18 10.59
N VAL A 116 1.71 -6.78 11.75
CA VAL A 116 2.06 -6.21 13.06
C VAL A 116 3.50 -6.49 13.51
N THR A 117 4.25 -7.29 12.77
CA THR A 117 5.67 -7.51 13.06
C THR A 117 6.52 -6.30 12.64
N PRO A 118 7.75 -6.15 13.20
CA PRO A 118 8.66 -5.10 12.76
C PRO A 118 8.89 -5.10 11.25
N MET A 119 9.12 -6.26 10.62
CA MET A 119 9.37 -6.35 9.17
C MET A 119 8.12 -6.11 8.31
N SER A 120 6.92 -6.28 8.86
CA SER A 120 5.64 -6.23 8.15
C SER A 120 5.61 -7.13 6.90
N LEU A 121 4.56 -7.01 6.08
CA LEU A 121 4.45 -7.71 4.80
C LEU A 121 5.20 -6.97 3.69
N PRO A 122 5.76 -7.68 2.69
CA PRO A 122 6.31 -7.04 1.51
C PRO A 122 5.23 -6.27 0.73
N MET A 123 5.64 -5.27 -0.05
CA MET A 123 4.71 -4.57 -0.95
C MET A 123 4.17 -5.55 -2.01
N PRO A 124 2.93 -5.37 -2.50
CA PRO A 124 2.39 -6.17 -3.59
C PRO A 124 3.35 -6.23 -4.79
N GLY A 125 3.62 -7.43 -5.30
CA GLY A 125 4.51 -7.71 -6.43
C GLY A 125 6.00 -7.83 -6.09
N SER A 126 6.39 -7.71 -4.82
CA SER A 126 7.81 -7.79 -4.45
C SER A 126 8.42 -9.18 -4.72
N SER A 127 7.65 -10.26 -4.54
CA SER A 127 8.12 -11.61 -4.86
C SER A 127 8.28 -11.83 -6.36
N TRP A 128 7.42 -11.24 -7.19
CA TRP A 128 7.59 -11.28 -8.64
C TRP A 128 8.89 -10.59 -9.07
N LEU A 129 9.17 -9.40 -8.53
CA LEU A 129 10.44 -8.71 -8.80
C LEU A 129 11.66 -9.54 -8.38
N TYR A 130 11.55 -10.27 -7.27
CA TYR A 130 12.59 -11.19 -6.80
C TYR A 130 12.74 -12.45 -7.68
N GLU A 131 11.69 -12.87 -8.37
CA GLU A 131 11.66 -14.04 -9.25
C GLU A 131 12.14 -13.79 -10.68
N LEU A 132 12.33 -12.52 -11.06
CA LEU A 132 12.79 -12.14 -12.39
C LEU A 132 14.23 -12.58 -12.65
N ASP A 133 14.52 -12.95 -13.90
CA ASP A 133 15.89 -13.21 -14.35
C ASP A 133 16.68 -11.92 -14.61
N ASN A 134 16.73 -11.07 -13.60
CA ASN A 134 17.51 -9.85 -13.59
C ASN A 134 18.09 -9.62 -12.19
N ARG A 135 19.40 -9.83 -12.04
CA ARG A 135 20.09 -9.69 -10.74
C ARG A 135 19.86 -8.32 -10.08
N ALA A 136 19.78 -7.25 -10.85
CA ALA A 136 19.58 -5.90 -10.31
C ALA A 136 18.18 -5.76 -9.70
N LEU A 137 17.13 -6.22 -10.39
CA LEU A 137 15.75 -6.19 -9.87
C LEU A 137 15.59 -7.07 -8.62
N ARG A 138 16.24 -8.24 -8.60
CA ARG A 138 16.22 -9.13 -7.43
C ARG A 138 16.86 -8.50 -6.20
N LYS A 139 18.07 -7.93 -6.38
CA LYS A 139 18.77 -7.22 -5.31
C LYS A 139 17.95 -6.03 -4.84
N PHE A 140 17.39 -5.27 -5.77
CA PHE A 140 16.52 -4.14 -5.48
C PHE A 140 15.32 -4.55 -4.60
N ALA A 141 14.53 -5.55 -5.01
CA ALA A 141 13.38 -6.01 -4.25
C ALA A 141 13.78 -6.48 -2.84
N HIS A 142 14.90 -7.18 -2.73
CA HIS A 142 15.40 -7.68 -1.46
C HIS A 142 15.89 -6.56 -0.53
N GLU A 143 16.73 -5.67 -1.02
CA GLU A 143 17.36 -4.59 -0.24
C GLU A 143 16.34 -3.53 0.19
N VAL A 144 15.41 -3.19 -0.70
CA VAL A 144 14.34 -2.23 -0.42
C VAL A 144 13.42 -2.74 0.69
N TYR A 145 13.05 -4.03 0.66
CA TYR A 145 12.26 -4.65 1.73
C TYR A 145 13.06 -4.82 3.04
N LEU A 146 14.33 -5.24 2.96
CA LEU A 146 15.16 -5.47 4.13
C LEU A 146 15.46 -4.18 4.91
N GLY A 147 15.70 -3.09 4.18
CA GLY A 147 16.11 -1.81 4.73
C GLY A 147 17.47 -1.86 5.44
N THR A 148 17.80 -0.78 6.15
CA THR A 148 19.05 -0.69 6.94
C THR A 148 18.97 -1.41 8.29
N SER A 149 17.77 -1.60 8.83
CA SER A 149 17.50 -2.34 10.06
C SER A 149 16.06 -2.87 10.07
N ALA A 150 15.69 -3.65 11.08
CA ALA A 150 14.41 -4.36 11.11
C ALA A 150 13.24 -3.36 11.05
N GLY A 151 12.36 -3.54 10.07
CA GLY A 151 11.20 -2.69 9.88
C GLY A 151 11.44 -1.32 9.26
N ASN A 152 12.68 -1.02 8.86
CA ASN A 152 13.03 0.24 8.19
C ASN A 152 13.08 0.13 6.65
N GLY A 153 12.76 -1.03 6.08
CA GLY A 153 12.57 -1.18 4.64
C GLY A 153 11.20 -0.69 4.17
N LEU A 154 10.97 -0.73 2.86
CA LEU A 154 9.67 -0.52 2.24
C LEU A 154 8.85 -1.81 2.38
N ASN A 155 7.80 -1.73 3.19
CA ASN A 155 6.86 -2.80 3.47
C ASN A 155 5.46 -2.20 3.54
N VAL A 156 4.42 -3.01 3.73
CA VAL A 156 3.03 -2.53 3.78
C VAL A 156 2.83 -1.45 4.84
N ARG A 157 3.50 -1.54 5.99
CA ARG A 157 3.40 -0.49 7.03
C ARG A 157 3.99 0.83 6.54
N SER A 158 5.26 0.84 6.17
CA SER A 158 5.98 2.08 5.80
C SER A 158 5.58 2.64 4.43
N GLY A 159 5.16 1.78 3.50
CA GLY A 159 4.79 2.16 2.14
C GLY A 159 3.30 2.44 1.92
N ILE A 160 2.42 1.89 2.77
CA ILE A 160 0.96 2.03 2.62
C ILE A 160 0.33 2.58 3.89
N LEU A 161 0.44 1.89 5.04
CA LEU A 161 -0.32 2.26 6.25
C LEU A 161 0.05 3.65 6.77
N THR A 162 1.33 3.88 7.06
CA THR A 162 1.77 5.17 7.60
C THR A 162 1.53 6.31 6.62
N PRO A 163 1.90 6.20 5.32
CA PRO A 163 1.61 7.27 4.37
C PRO A 163 0.10 7.50 4.14
N SER A 164 -0.74 6.48 4.34
CA SER A 164 -2.21 6.65 4.25
C SER A 164 -2.76 7.54 5.35
N LEU A 165 -2.09 7.67 6.51
CA LEU A 165 -2.51 8.60 7.56
C LEU A 165 -2.52 10.04 7.06
N SER A 166 -1.56 10.43 6.21
CA SER A 166 -1.58 11.77 5.61
C SER A 166 -2.76 11.94 4.68
N VAL A 167 -3.11 10.92 3.88
CA VAL A 167 -4.27 10.96 2.99
C VAL A 167 -5.55 11.16 3.81
N ILE A 168 -5.77 10.30 4.82
CA ILE A 168 -6.93 10.36 5.70
C ILE A 168 -7.02 11.73 6.38
N THR A 169 -5.91 12.22 6.92
CA THR A 169 -5.88 13.53 7.60
C THR A 169 -6.25 14.66 6.66
N THR A 170 -5.66 14.72 5.46
CA THR A 170 -6.01 15.72 4.44
C THR A 170 -7.49 15.65 4.07
N GLU A 171 -8.02 14.45 3.85
CA GLU A 171 -9.44 14.28 3.52
C GLU A 171 -10.37 14.71 4.64
N VAL A 172 -10.10 14.30 5.88
CA VAL A 172 -10.92 14.65 7.04
C VAL A 172 -10.95 16.16 7.23
N ILE A 173 -9.79 16.83 7.21
CA ILE A 173 -9.71 18.28 7.39
C ILE A 173 -10.51 18.99 6.29
N LEU A 174 -10.27 18.67 5.02
CA LEU A 174 -10.91 19.39 3.91
C LEU A 174 -12.40 19.11 3.80
N ARG A 175 -12.83 17.84 3.97
CA ARG A 175 -14.26 17.51 3.95
C ARG A 175 -14.96 18.18 5.12
N THR A 176 -14.41 18.12 6.32
CA THR A 176 -15.00 18.79 7.50
C THR A 176 -15.10 20.29 7.27
N HIS A 177 -14.05 20.93 6.77
CA HIS A 177 -14.05 22.36 6.46
C HIS A 177 -15.14 22.74 5.45
N VAL A 178 -15.24 22.02 4.33
CA VAL A 178 -16.24 22.33 3.29
C VAL A 178 -17.66 22.10 3.78
N HIS A 179 -17.92 20.99 4.48
CA HIS A 179 -19.26 20.70 5.03
C HIS A 179 -19.65 21.66 6.15
N ALA A 180 -18.71 22.05 7.03
CA ALA A 180 -18.96 23.04 8.07
C ALA A 180 -19.28 24.42 7.48
N ARG A 181 -18.58 24.81 6.41
CA ARG A 181 -18.86 26.05 5.69
C ARG A 181 -20.25 26.04 5.06
N ALA A 182 -20.62 24.97 4.38
CA ALA A 182 -21.96 24.83 3.78
C ALA A 182 -23.07 24.89 4.85
N TYR A 183 -22.83 24.24 6.00
CA TYR A 183 -23.75 24.30 7.14
C TYR A 183 -23.90 25.72 7.68
N ALA A 184 -22.79 26.44 7.84
CA ALA A 184 -22.81 27.83 8.31
C ALA A 184 -23.56 28.77 7.35
N SER A 185 -23.51 28.53 6.03
CA SER A 185 -24.15 29.40 5.04
C SER A 185 -25.59 29.04 4.71
N THR A 186 -25.97 27.75 4.79
CA THR A 186 -27.29 27.27 4.33
C THR A 186 -28.13 26.63 5.44
N GLY A 187 -27.57 26.41 6.63
CA GLY A 187 -28.18 25.59 7.68
C GLY A 187 -28.13 24.08 7.39
N SER A 188 -27.48 23.64 6.31
CA SER A 188 -27.39 22.24 5.88
C SER A 188 -25.96 21.85 5.51
N ALA A 189 -25.53 20.66 5.91
CA ALA A 189 -24.23 20.12 5.52
C ALA A 189 -24.23 19.50 4.11
N ARG A 190 -25.36 19.54 3.39
CA ARG A 190 -25.46 19.02 2.02
C ARG A 190 -24.76 19.99 1.07
N LEU A 191 -23.92 19.44 0.19
CA LEU A 191 -23.22 20.21 -0.83
C LEU A 191 -24.00 20.13 -2.14
N ASP A 192 -24.19 21.27 -2.79
CA ASP A 192 -24.65 21.30 -4.17
C ASP A 192 -23.56 20.77 -5.14
N GLU A 193 -23.89 20.62 -6.42
CA GLU A 193 -22.96 20.09 -7.43
C GLU A 193 -21.68 20.95 -7.55
N ARG A 194 -21.81 22.27 -7.45
CA ARG A 194 -20.70 23.21 -7.57
C ARG A 194 -19.77 23.13 -6.36
N GLU A 195 -20.32 23.00 -5.17
CA GLU A 195 -19.59 22.81 -3.92
C GLU A 195 -18.90 21.45 -3.88
N GLN A 196 -19.54 20.40 -4.42
CA GLN A 196 -18.92 19.09 -4.59
C GLN A 196 -17.73 19.15 -5.55
N ALA A 197 -17.88 19.79 -6.71
CA ALA A 197 -16.78 19.97 -7.67
C ALA A 197 -15.62 20.76 -7.04
N ARG A 198 -15.92 21.89 -6.36
CA ARG A 198 -14.91 22.68 -5.65
C ARG A 198 -14.21 21.88 -4.55
N ARG A 199 -14.92 21.03 -3.80
CA ARG A 199 -14.32 20.13 -2.82
C ARG A 199 -13.34 19.17 -3.48
N THR A 200 -13.71 18.58 -4.62
CA THR A 200 -12.83 17.68 -5.39
C THR A 200 -11.58 18.40 -5.88
N GLU A 201 -11.71 19.63 -6.39
CA GLU A 201 -10.57 20.46 -6.79
C GLU A 201 -9.64 20.81 -5.61
N LEU A 202 -10.21 21.18 -4.45
CA LEU A 202 -9.45 21.45 -3.22
C LEU A 202 -8.70 20.22 -2.73
N LEU A 203 -9.34 19.04 -2.76
CA LEU A 203 -8.69 17.77 -2.43
C LEU A 203 -7.53 17.48 -3.40
N LEU A 204 -7.73 17.68 -4.71
CA LEU A 204 -6.67 17.48 -5.70
C LEU A 204 -5.48 18.41 -5.43
N ALA A 205 -5.74 19.70 -5.19
CA ALA A 205 -4.69 20.68 -4.89
C ALA A 205 -3.90 20.30 -3.61
N ALA A 206 -4.61 19.95 -2.54
CA ALA A 206 -3.97 19.57 -1.28
C ALA A 206 -3.16 18.27 -1.40
N HIS A 207 -3.70 17.23 -2.03
CA HIS A 207 -2.93 16.01 -2.26
C HIS A 207 -1.75 16.24 -3.20
N SER A 208 -1.86 17.14 -4.18
CA SER A 208 -0.74 17.53 -5.04
C SER A 208 0.39 18.20 -4.27
N LEU A 209 0.06 19.07 -3.31
CA LEU A 209 1.05 19.69 -2.43
C LEU A 209 1.74 18.65 -1.54
N VAL A 210 0.99 17.73 -0.93
CA VAL A 210 1.55 16.63 -0.13
C VAL A 210 2.42 15.71 -1.00
N GLY A 211 1.97 15.41 -2.22
CA GLY A 211 2.69 14.60 -3.20
C GLY A 211 4.01 15.25 -3.61
N ALA A 212 4.02 16.55 -3.89
CA ALA A 212 5.23 17.31 -4.21
C ALA A 212 6.23 17.29 -3.05
N ALA A 213 5.77 17.47 -1.80
CA ALA A 213 6.63 17.36 -0.62
C ALA A 213 7.22 15.94 -0.47
N SER A 214 6.42 14.90 -0.72
CA SER A 214 6.87 13.50 -0.69
C SER A 214 7.91 13.21 -1.78
N ALA A 215 7.70 13.71 -3.00
CA ALA A 215 8.61 13.55 -4.13
C ALA A 215 9.93 14.29 -3.86
N GLY A 216 9.87 15.54 -3.37
CA GLY A 216 11.06 16.31 -3.01
C GLY A 216 11.92 15.62 -1.95
N LYS A 217 11.28 15.08 -0.91
CA LYS A 217 11.94 14.26 0.14
C LYS A 217 12.60 13.01 -0.44
N THR A 218 11.90 12.30 -1.33
CA THR A 218 12.43 11.10 -2.01
C THR A 218 13.65 11.46 -2.85
N LEU A 219 13.57 12.51 -3.67
CA LEU A 219 14.67 12.97 -4.51
C LEU A 219 15.88 13.39 -3.67
N THR A 220 15.68 14.16 -2.59
CA THR A 220 16.76 14.52 -1.66
C THR A 220 17.42 13.28 -1.07
N ARG A 221 16.63 12.25 -0.72
CA ARG A 221 17.19 10.98 -0.23
C ARG A 221 17.93 10.20 -1.30
N MET A 222 17.50 10.22 -2.56
CA MET A 222 18.23 9.60 -3.67
C MET A 222 19.58 10.28 -3.91
N ILE A 223 19.65 11.61 -3.75
CA ILE A 223 20.91 12.36 -3.87
C ILE A 223 21.86 12.04 -2.72
N ILE A 224 21.34 11.89 -1.49
CA ILE A 224 22.17 11.61 -0.30
C ILE A 224 22.63 10.13 -0.25
N LEU A 225 21.81 9.20 -0.74
CA LEU A 225 22.08 7.75 -0.69
C LEU A 225 22.68 7.27 -2.02
N ASP A 226 23.92 7.68 -2.31
CA ASP A 226 24.56 7.40 -3.62
C ASP A 226 24.59 5.91 -3.98
N ASP A 227 24.93 5.03 -3.03
CA ASP A 227 25.03 3.58 -3.27
C ASP A 227 23.71 2.82 -3.02
N ARG A 228 22.68 3.49 -2.50
CA ARG A 228 21.42 2.83 -2.06
C ARG A 228 20.19 3.63 -2.46
N LYS A 229 20.19 4.18 -3.68
CA LYS A 229 19.10 5.00 -4.24
C LYS A 229 17.74 4.31 -4.16
N GLY A 230 17.69 2.98 -4.29
CA GLY A 230 16.47 2.20 -4.12
C GLY A 230 15.81 2.35 -2.76
N MET A 231 16.58 2.52 -1.67
CA MET A 231 16.00 2.71 -0.33
C MET A 231 15.26 4.05 -0.20
N ALA A 232 15.57 5.05 -1.03
CA ALA A 232 14.85 6.32 -1.01
C ALA A 232 13.37 6.14 -1.40
N LEU A 233 13.04 5.09 -2.18
CA LEU A 233 11.67 4.80 -2.60
C LEU A 233 10.73 4.49 -1.43
N ARG A 234 11.26 4.13 -0.25
CA ARG A 234 10.44 3.99 0.97
C ARG A 234 9.73 5.29 1.36
N HIS A 235 10.23 6.43 0.89
CA HIS A 235 9.66 7.76 1.17
C HIS A 235 8.68 8.25 0.10
N VAL A 236 8.40 7.43 -0.92
CA VAL A 236 7.34 7.71 -1.90
C VAL A 236 6.00 7.42 -1.24
N ASN A 237 5.15 8.45 -1.13
CA ASN A 237 3.79 8.30 -0.62
C ASN A 237 2.88 7.78 -1.72
N VAL A 238 2.95 6.46 -1.97
CA VAL A 238 2.13 5.76 -2.97
C VAL A 238 0.62 6.03 -2.77
N PRO A 239 0.07 5.99 -1.53
CA PRO A 239 -1.33 6.33 -1.30
C PRO A 239 -1.73 7.73 -1.79
N VAL A 240 -0.89 8.75 -1.55
CA VAL A 240 -1.15 10.11 -2.04
C VAL A 240 -1.14 10.16 -3.57
N LEU A 241 -0.18 9.50 -4.23
CA LEU A 241 -0.12 9.47 -5.69
C LEU A 241 -1.35 8.82 -6.32
N LEU A 242 -1.79 7.68 -5.76
CA LEU A 242 -3.03 7.02 -6.19
C LEU A 242 -4.23 7.94 -6.02
N ARG A 243 -4.33 8.61 -4.86
CA ARG A 243 -5.45 9.52 -4.58
C ARG A 243 -5.46 10.74 -5.50
N MET A 244 -4.29 11.33 -5.76
CA MET A 244 -4.13 12.41 -6.75
C MET A 244 -4.62 11.96 -8.12
N GLY A 245 -4.23 10.77 -8.59
CA GLY A 245 -4.65 10.21 -9.87
C GLY A 245 -6.18 10.09 -9.97
N CYS A 246 -6.82 9.49 -8.96
CA CYS A 246 -8.28 9.37 -8.93
C CYS A 246 -8.98 10.74 -8.95
N LEU A 247 -8.49 11.71 -8.17
CA LEU A 247 -9.08 13.05 -8.12
C LEU A 247 -8.86 13.82 -9.43
N ALA A 248 -7.71 13.66 -10.08
CA ALA A 248 -7.46 14.27 -11.38
C ALA A 248 -8.43 13.76 -12.45
N VAL A 249 -8.70 12.45 -12.46
CA VAL A 249 -9.73 11.85 -13.34
C VAL A 249 -11.11 12.41 -13.04
N GLN A 250 -11.48 12.53 -11.76
CA GLN A 250 -12.77 13.12 -11.36
C GLN A 250 -12.90 14.58 -11.81
N VAL A 251 -11.91 15.43 -11.54
CA VAL A 251 -11.90 16.84 -11.98
C VAL A 251 -11.98 16.95 -13.50
N ALA A 252 -11.25 16.08 -14.23
CA ALA A 252 -11.32 16.06 -15.70
C ALA A 252 -12.71 15.67 -16.21
N HIS A 253 -13.34 14.67 -15.57
CA HIS A 253 -14.70 14.24 -15.89
C HIS A 253 -15.72 15.35 -15.60
N ASP A 254 -15.67 15.99 -14.42
CA ASP A 254 -16.57 17.07 -14.02
C ASP A 254 -16.47 18.28 -14.98
N ARG A 255 -15.25 18.62 -15.42
CA ARG A 255 -15.05 19.69 -16.42
C ARG A 255 -15.65 19.33 -17.78
N TRP A 256 -15.53 18.08 -18.18
CA TRP A 256 -16.07 17.60 -19.45
C TRP A 256 -17.60 17.52 -19.43
N THR A 257 -18.23 17.14 -18.32
CA THR A 257 -19.69 17.16 -18.20
C THR A 257 -20.22 18.59 -18.18
N GLN A 258 -19.56 19.50 -17.46
CA GLN A 258 -19.93 20.93 -17.44
C GLN A 258 -19.82 21.58 -18.82
N SER A 259 -18.75 21.31 -19.58
CA SER A 259 -18.59 21.87 -20.93
C SER A 259 -19.65 21.38 -21.93
N ARG A 260 -20.29 20.23 -21.66
CA ARG A 260 -21.42 19.72 -22.44
C ARG A 260 -22.78 20.22 -21.95
N ALA A 261 -22.89 20.61 -20.68
CA ALA A 261 -24.12 21.11 -20.08
C ALA A 261 -24.33 22.62 -20.26
N VAL A 262 -23.25 23.40 -20.43
CA VAL A 262 -23.35 24.80 -20.86
C VAL A 262 -23.85 24.81 -22.30
N ALA A 263 -25.03 25.41 -22.55
CA ALA A 263 -25.59 25.56 -23.88
C ALA A 263 -24.51 26.13 -24.82
N GLN A 264 -24.27 25.42 -25.94
CA GLN A 264 -23.17 25.75 -26.86
C GLN A 264 -23.40 27.08 -27.60
N ASP A 265 -24.58 27.68 -27.50
CA ASP A 265 -24.92 28.93 -28.17
C ASP A 265 -26.05 29.67 -27.44
N TRP A 266 -25.97 31.00 -27.40
CA TRP A 266 -27.06 31.87 -26.93
C TRP A 266 -28.32 31.69 -27.79
N ASP A 267 -28.15 31.37 -29.08
CA ASP A 267 -29.25 31.09 -30.00
C ASP A 267 -30.04 29.83 -29.61
N ALA A 268 -29.37 28.80 -29.11
CA ALA A 268 -30.03 27.58 -28.63
C ALA A 268 -30.83 27.81 -27.34
N LEU A 269 -30.35 28.72 -26.49
CA LEU A 269 -31.01 29.10 -25.23
C LEU A 269 -32.22 30.01 -25.48
N ALA A 270 -32.11 30.93 -26.46
CA ALA A 270 -33.21 31.78 -26.91
C ALA A 270 -34.34 30.97 -27.57
N ALA A 271 -34.00 29.96 -28.39
CA ALA A 271 -34.98 29.09 -29.04
C ALA A 271 -35.81 28.25 -28.05
N GLY A 272 -35.20 27.83 -26.93
CA GLY A 272 -35.88 27.06 -25.88
C GLY A 272 -36.79 27.88 -24.96
N LEU A 273 -36.61 29.20 -24.88
CA LEU A 273 -37.44 30.11 -24.07
C LEU A 273 -38.67 30.66 -24.84
N MET A 274 -38.71 30.49 -26.16
CA MET A 274 -39.83 30.93 -27.02
C MET A 274 -40.85 29.82 -27.34
N GLN A 275 -40.68 28.62 -26.77
CA GLN A 275 -41.70 27.57 -26.74
C GLN A 275 -42.42 27.56 -25.40
#